data_AF-A0AAU2PEM9-F1
#
_entry.id   AF-A0AAU2PEM9-F1
#
_cell.length_a   1.000
_cell.length_b   1.000
_cell.length_c   1.000
_cell.angle_alpha   90.00
_cell.angle_beta   90.00
_cell.angle_gamma   90.00
#
_symmetry.space_group_name_H-M   'P 1'
#
loop_
_entity.id
_entity.type
_entity.pdbx_description
1 polymer ?
#
loop_
_entity_poly.entity_id
_entity_poly.type
_entity_poly.pdbx_seq_one_letter_code
_entity_poly.pdbx_strand_id
1 'polypeptide(L)'
;MAHDGESDQQPAEPERGKAQPDGEPPDSGAASAQFDMQFVPSLPEGRAVFPAEREGKFVWLVAEGAMTRQCFQEMKGYLDHIVGSGMWQQKWDGDPPADGTT
;
A
#
# COMPACT_ATOMS: atom_id res chain seq x y z
N MET A 1 47.57 -41.12 -29.06
CA MET A 1 47.28 -39.78 -28.51
C MET A 1 45.79 -39.57 -28.58
N ALA A 2 45.11 -39.62 -27.43
CA ALA A 2 43.77 -39.11 -27.20
C ALA A 2 43.73 -38.72 -25.72
N HIS A 3 43.41 -37.46 -25.49
CA HIS A 3 43.21 -36.83 -24.19
C HIS A 3 41.81 -37.19 -23.62
N ASP A 4 41.61 -36.76 -22.37
CA ASP A 4 40.33 -36.49 -21.69
C ASP A 4 39.61 -37.73 -21.12
N GLY A 5 39.12 -37.73 -19.88
CA GLY A 5 39.06 -36.70 -18.85
C GLY A 5 38.49 -37.35 -17.58
N GLU A 6 39.05 -36.96 -16.45
CA GLU A 6 38.66 -37.36 -15.10
C GLU A 6 37.22 -36.88 -14.82
N SER A 7 36.27 -37.79 -14.62
CA SER A 7 34.90 -37.43 -14.22
C SER A 7 34.83 -37.29 -12.70
N ASP A 8 35.01 -36.04 -12.26
CA ASP A 8 34.75 -35.59 -10.90
C ASP A 8 33.27 -35.80 -10.55
N GLN A 9 33.02 -36.62 -9.51
CA GLN A 9 31.68 -36.88 -9.01
C GLN A 9 31.18 -35.66 -8.24
N GLN A 10 30.32 -34.87 -8.88
CA GLN A 10 29.55 -33.80 -8.26
C GLN A 10 28.66 -34.38 -7.15
N PRO A 11 28.75 -33.91 -5.88
CA PRO A 11 27.79 -34.29 -4.86
C PRO A 11 26.45 -33.57 -5.10
N ALA A 12 25.37 -34.35 -5.03
CA ALA A 12 23.99 -33.88 -5.18
C ALA A 12 23.65 -32.77 -4.17
N GLU A 13 23.04 -31.69 -4.66
CA GLU A 13 22.47 -30.61 -3.85
C GLU A 13 21.32 -31.14 -2.98
N PRO A 14 21.22 -30.74 -1.70
CA PRO A 14 20.09 -31.11 -0.87
C PRO A 14 18.82 -30.35 -1.31
N GLU A 15 17.75 -31.11 -1.49
CA GLU A 15 16.44 -30.63 -1.90
C GLU A 15 15.95 -29.49 -0.99
N ARG A 16 15.83 -28.29 -1.57
CA ARG A 16 15.27 -27.12 -0.89
C ARG A 16 13.79 -27.40 -0.64
N GLY A 17 13.49 -27.80 0.59
CA GLY A 17 12.16 -28.08 1.09
C GLY A 17 11.16 -27.00 0.69
N LYS A 18 9.96 -27.45 0.31
CA LYS A 18 8.81 -26.60 -0.02
C LYS A 18 8.57 -25.62 1.13
N ALA A 19 8.92 -24.36 0.92
CA ALA A 19 8.42 -23.27 1.75
C ALA A 19 6.92 -23.15 1.49
N GLN A 20 6.14 -23.75 2.37
CA GLN A 20 4.72 -23.50 2.50
C GLN A 20 4.58 -22.00 2.81
N PRO A 21 3.85 -21.20 2.01
CA PRO A 21 3.62 -19.82 2.40
C PRO A 21 2.81 -19.87 3.70
N ASP A 22 3.46 -19.39 4.76
CA ASP A 22 2.86 -19.13 6.07
C ASP A 22 1.52 -18.43 5.87
N GLY A 23 0.51 -18.95 6.58
CA GLY A 23 -0.87 -18.55 6.43
C GLY A 23 -1.04 -17.03 6.46
N GLU A 24 -1.97 -16.56 5.63
CA GLU A 24 -2.54 -15.22 5.73
C GLU A 24 -2.78 -14.88 7.21
N PRO A 25 -2.24 -13.76 7.72
CA PRO A 25 -2.54 -13.33 9.07
C PRO A 25 -4.06 -13.15 9.19
N PRO A 26 -4.64 -13.46 10.37
CA PRO A 26 -6.07 -13.33 10.57
C PRO A 26 -6.48 -11.90 10.22
N ASP A 27 -7.49 -11.79 9.37
CA ASP A 27 -8.24 -10.57 9.06
C ASP A 27 -8.81 -10.05 10.39
N SER A 28 -7.96 -9.34 11.13
CA SER A 28 -8.32 -8.66 12.35
C SER A 28 -9.15 -7.49 11.88
N GLY A 29 -10.46 -7.61 12.03
CA GLY A 29 -11.49 -6.69 11.53
C GLY A 29 -11.43 -5.27 12.09
N ALA A 30 -10.24 -4.65 12.07
CA ALA A 30 -10.07 -3.22 12.01
C ALA A 30 -10.66 -2.78 10.66
N ALA A 31 -11.67 -1.92 10.71
CA ALA A 31 -12.29 -1.37 9.52
C ALA A 31 -11.19 -0.86 8.57
N SER A 32 -10.99 -1.57 7.46
CA SER A 32 -10.01 -1.19 6.45
C SER A 32 -10.48 0.12 5.85
N ALA A 33 -9.71 1.19 6.09
CA ALA A 33 -9.99 2.48 5.48
C ALA A 33 -10.00 2.30 3.95
N GLN A 34 -10.97 2.93 3.28
CA GLN A 34 -11.07 2.89 1.82
C GLN A 34 -10.45 4.15 1.23
N PHE A 35 -9.70 4.00 0.14
CA PHE A 35 -9.14 5.13 -0.60
C PHE A 35 -9.85 5.32 -1.94
N ASP A 36 -10.00 6.57 -2.38
CA ASP A 36 -10.43 6.90 -3.73
C ASP A 36 -9.77 8.19 -4.24
N MET A 37 -9.77 8.37 -5.56
CA MET A 37 -9.34 9.60 -6.22
C MET A 37 -10.36 10.00 -7.26
N GLN A 38 -10.60 11.31 -7.40
CA GLN A 38 -11.55 11.85 -8.36
C GLN A 38 -11.02 13.14 -8.97
N PHE A 39 -11.16 13.29 -10.29
CA PHE A 39 -10.99 14.58 -10.92
C PHE A 39 -12.20 15.49 -10.64
N VAL A 40 -11.93 16.76 -10.38
CA VAL A 40 -12.93 17.81 -10.25
C VAL A 40 -12.53 19.01 -11.13
N PRO A 41 -13.49 19.77 -11.70
CA PRO A 41 -13.16 20.84 -12.64
C PRO A 41 -12.20 21.90 -12.08
N SER A 42 -12.32 22.20 -10.79
CA SER A 42 -11.42 23.10 -10.07
C SER A 42 -11.52 22.87 -8.56
N LEU A 43 -10.52 23.36 -7.83
CA LEU A 43 -10.51 23.39 -6.37
C LEU A 43 -10.38 24.84 -5.87
N PRO A 44 -10.83 25.12 -4.63
CA PRO A 44 -10.66 26.43 -4.02
C PRO A 44 -9.19 26.86 -4.01
N GLU A 45 -8.97 28.17 -4.14
CA GLU A 45 -7.65 28.80 -4.04
C GLU A 45 -6.62 28.29 -5.07
N GLY A 46 -7.08 27.69 -6.17
CA GLY A 46 -6.20 27.17 -7.22
C GLY A 46 -5.39 25.95 -6.78
N ARG A 47 -5.82 25.23 -5.75
CA ARG A 47 -5.15 24.01 -5.29
C ARG A 47 -5.15 22.93 -6.37
N ALA A 48 -4.07 22.16 -6.45
CA ALA A 48 -3.98 21.00 -7.33
C ALA A 48 -4.72 19.78 -6.78
N VAL A 49 -4.69 19.58 -5.46
CA VAL A 49 -5.29 18.45 -4.76
C VAL A 49 -5.93 18.92 -3.46
N PHE A 50 -7.07 18.32 -3.09
CA PHE A 50 -7.73 18.53 -1.80
C PHE A 50 -8.13 17.17 -1.19
N PRO A 51 -7.59 16.81 -0.01
CA PRO A 51 -8.03 15.61 0.71
C PRO A 51 -9.40 15.85 1.35
N ALA A 52 -10.36 14.98 1.05
CA ALA A 52 -11.67 14.94 1.66
C ALA A 52 -11.82 13.65 2.47
N GLU A 53 -12.06 13.82 3.76
CA GLU A 53 -12.04 12.75 4.76
C GLU A 53 -13.45 12.50 5.31
N ARG A 54 -13.84 11.24 5.39
CA ARG A 54 -15.07 10.74 6.03
C ARG A 54 -14.73 9.48 6.82
N GLU A 55 -15.54 9.14 7.80
CA GLU A 55 -15.34 7.92 8.60
C GLU A 55 -15.18 6.70 7.67
N GLY A 56 -14.05 6.00 7.80
CA GLY A 56 -13.71 4.83 7.00
C GLY A 56 -13.38 5.10 5.53
N LYS A 57 -13.36 6.36 5.05
CA LYS A 57 -13.08 6.69 3.65
C LYS A 57 -12.26 7.97 3.46
N PHE A 58 -11.21 7.83 2.67
CA PHE A 58 -10.34 8.92 2.24
C PHE A 58 -10.46 9.16 0.74
N VAL A 59 -10.73 10.39 0.31
CA VAL A 59 -10.82 10.74 -1.11
C VAL A 59 -9.90 11.91 -1.44
N TRP A 60 -9.04 11.75 -2.44
CA TRP A 60 -8.29 12.86 -3.02
C TRP A 60 -9.05 13.45 -4.21
N LEU A 61 -9.53 14.68 -4.05
CA LEU A 61 -10.05 15.48 -5.15
C LEU A 61 -8.88 16.12 -5.88
N VAL A 62 -8.81 15.97 -7.20
CA VAL A 62 -7.72 16.47 -8.04
C VAL A 62 -8.29 17.44 -9.06
N ALA A 63 -7.76 18.67 -9.11
CA ALA A 63 -8.17 19.63 -10.11
C ALA A 63 -7.83 19.12 -11.53
N GLU A 64 -8.75 19.27 -12.48
CA GLU A 64 -8.49 18.93 -13.88
C GLU A 64 -7.27 19.68 -14.43
N GLY A 65 -6.43 18.98 -15.17
CA GLY A 65 -5.17 19.53 -15.70
C GLY A 65 -4.01 19.57 -14.70
N ALA A 66 -4.24 19.36 -13.39
CA ALA A 66 -3.17 19.32 -12.40
C ALA A 66 -2.28 18.08 -12.49
N MET A 67 -2.80 16.97 -13.04
CA MET A 67 -2.03 15.77 -13.35
C MET A 67 -2.55 15.08 -14.61
N THR A 68 -1.69 14.30 -15.25
CA THR A 68 -2.09 13.45 -16.38
C THR A 68 -2.95 12.28 -15.89
N ARG A 69 -3.72 11.67 -16.80
CA ARG A 69 -4.50 10.46 -16.48
C ARG A 69 -3.62 9.29 -16.04
N GLN A 70 -2.42 9.14 -16.61
CA GLN A 70 -1.48 8.10 -16.21
C GLN A 70 -1.01 8.31 -14.77
N CYS A 71 -0.55 9.54 -14.45
CA CYS A 71 -0.13 9.88 -13.09
C CYS A 71 -1.26 9.66 -12.08
N PHE A 72 -2.50 10.03 -12.44
CA PHE A 72 -3.67 9.75 -11.61
C PHE A 72 -3.87 8.26 -11.33
N GLN A 73 -3.76 7.40 -12.36
CA GLN A 73 -3.94 5.95 -12.20
C GLN A 73 -2.84 5.32 -11.36
N GLU A 74 -1.58 5.69 -11.58
CA GLU A 74 -0.44 5.20 -10.81
C GLU A 74 -0.53 5.65 -9.35
N MET A 75 -0.80 6.94 -9.10
CA MET A 75 -1.00 7.47 -7.75
C MET A 75 -2.16 6.79 -7.04
N LYS A 76 -3.27 6.55 -7.75
CA LYS A 76 -4.42 5.83 -7.19
C LYS A 76 -4.01 4.42 -6.77
N GLY A 77 -3.27 3.69 -7.59
CA GLY A 77 -2.78 2.36 -7.25
C GLY A 77 -1.87 2.34 -6.02
N TYR A 78 -0.93 3.29 -5.92
CA TYR A 78 -0.06 3.38 -4.75
C TYR A 78 -0.81 3.68 -3.45
N LEU A 79 -1.73 4.63 -3.49
CA LEU A 79 -2.49 5.04 -2.30
C LEU A 79 -3.52 4.00 -1.90
N ASP A 80 -4.16 3.33 -2.87
CA ASP A 80 -5.04 2.18 -2.60
C ASP A 80 -4.28 1.06 -1.88
N HIS A 81 -3.06 0.75 -2.34
CA HIS A 81 -2.21 -0.23 -1.65
C HIS A 81 -1.80 0.23 -0.25
N ILE A 82 -1.35 1.47 -0.08
CA ILE A 82 -0.91 2.00 1.22
C ILE A 82 -2.05 2.02 2.25
N VAL A 83 -3.23 2.46 1.83
CA VAL A 83 -4.39 2.56 2.72
C VAL A 83 -4.98 1.17 2.97
N GLY A 84 -5.18 0.38 1.92
CA GLY A 84 -5.77 -0.97 2.01
C GLY A 84 -4.90 -1.98 2.76
N SER A 85 -3.58 -1.80 2.81
CA SER A 85 -2.67 -2.64 3.61
C SER A 85 -2.53 -2.19 5.07
N GLY A 86 -3.21 -1.12 5.48
CA GLY A 86 -3.11 -0.57 6.82
C GLY A 86 -1.76 0.12 7.12
N MET A 87 -0.92 0.36 6.10
CA MET A 87 0.32 1.15 6.24
C MET A 87 0.03 2.62 6.57
N TRP A 88 -1.19 3.09 6.25
CA TRP A 88 -1.72 4.36 6.73
C TRP A 88 -2.90 4.12 7.66
N GLN A 89 -2.76 4.53 8.93
CA GLN A 89 -3.85 4.58 9.89
C GLN A 89 -4.32 6.02 10.10
N GLN A 90 -5.60 6.29 9.85
CA GLN A 90 -6.22 7.57 10.16
C GLN A 90 -6.74 7.55 11.59
N LYS A 91 -6.25 8.47 12.43
CA LYS A 91 -6.70 8.66 13.81
C LYS A 91 -7.78 9.73 13.81
N TRP A 92 -9.03 9.32 14.04
CA TRP A 92 -10.20 10.21 14.00
C TRP A 92 -10.58 10.77 15.37
N ASP A 93 -10.10 10.14 16.45
CA ASP A 93 -10.39 10.56 17.81
C ASP A 93 -9.41 11.64 18.27
N GLY A 94 -9.95 12.77 18.76
CA GLY A 94 -9.20 13.66 19.62
C GLY A 94 -8.82 12.88 20.87
N ASP A 95 -7.53 12.61 21.04
CA ASP A 95 -6.98 11.97 22.24
C ASP A 95 -7.56 12.72 23.48
N PRO A 96 -8.35 12.07 24.35
CA PRO A 96 -8.57 12.66 25.66
C PRO A 96 -7.20 12.83 26.32
N PRO A 97 -6.94 13.94 27.03
CA PRO A 97 -5.65 14.11 27.69
C PRO A 97 -5.38 12.88 28.56
N ALA A 98 -4.25 12.22 28.30
CA ALA A 98 -3.72 11.22 29.20
C ALA A 98 -3.58 11.89 30.57
N ASP A 99 -4.19 11.26 31.57
CA ASP A 99 -4.22 11.63 32.97
C ASP A 99 -5.18 12.77 33.36
N GLY A 100 -6.40 12.36 33.69
CA GLY A 100 -7.28 13.07 34.61
C GLY A 100 -6.73 13.04 36.04
N THR A 101 -5.61 13.70 36.29
CA THR A 101 -5.17 14.06 37.66
C THR A 101 -5.22 15.58 37.81
N THR A 102 -6.30 16.09 38.36
CA THR A 102 -6.39 17.40 39.03
C THR A 102 -7.32 17.26 40.21
#